data_AF-A0A2V7AW16-F1
#
_entry.id   AF-A0A2V7AW16-F1
#
_cell.length_a   1.000
_cell.length_b   1.000
_cell.length_c   1.000
_cell.angle_alpha   90.00
_cell.angle_beta   90.00
_cell.angle_gamma   90.00
#
_symmetry.space_group_name_H-M   'P 1'
#
loop_
_entity.id
_entity.type
_entity.pdbx_description
1 polymer ?
#
loop_
_entity_poly.entity_id
_entity_poly.type
_entity_poly.pdbx_seq_one_letter_code
_entity_poly.pdbx_strand_id
1 'polypeptide(L)'
;RTTPVKTRVMAGGYQSTRQQVVRLDREPAGELIATSEDALLTRLSALGARADAILVSDYGYGTVTSRIFERVRALARRTGAIVSVDSRYQLPRFAGVTAATPNEAELAQLTGMPTDDEQGVDK
;
A
#
# COMPACT_ATOMS: atom_id res chain seq x y z
N ARG A 1 -16.28 6.40 2.57
CA ARG A 1 -15.34 6.43 1.42
C ARG A 1 -15.54 5.17 0.60
N THR A 2 -15.58 5.25 -0.73
CA THR A 2 -15.66 4.07 -1.61
C THR A 2 -14.32 3.36 -1.64
N THR A 3 -14.30 2.04 -1.85
CA THR A 3 -13.08 1.29 -2.14
C THR A 3 -12.80 1.30 -3.64
N PRO A 4 -11.53 1.20 -4.08
CA PRO A 4 -11.21 1.08 -5.49
C PRO A 4 -11.91 -0.14 -6.12
N VAL A 5 -12.53 0.03 -7.29
CA VAL A 5 -13.18 -1.04 -8.05
C VAL A 5 -12.65 -1.07 -9.48
N LYS A 6 -12.12 -2.21 -9.90
CA LYS A 6 -11.61 -2.42 -11.27
C LYS A 6 -12.58 -3.29 -12.05
N THR A 7 -13.31 -2.70 -13.00
CA THR A 7 -14.26 -3.41 -13.86
C THR A 7 -13.60 -3.74 -15.19
N ARG A 8 -13.61 -5.01 -15.62
CA ARG A 8 -13.09 -5.43 -16.92
C ARG A 8 -14.24 -5.83 -17.83
N VAL A 9 -14.33 -5.17 -18.97
CA VAL A 9 -15.27 -5.51 -20.05
C VAL A 9 -14.55 -6.45 -21.00
N MET A 10 -15.06 -7.68 -21.12
CA MET A 10 -14.46 -8.73 -21.93
C MET A 10 -15.35 -9.02 -23.13
N ALA A 11 -14.78 -9.20 -24.32
CA ALA A 11 -15.51 -9.62 -25.53
C ALA A 11 -14.84 -10.82 -26.19
N GLY A 12 -15.66 -11.68 -26.79
CA GLY A 12 -15.24 -12.88 -27.50
C GLY A 12 -16.45 -13.68 -27.95
N GLY A 13 -16.32 -14.41 -29.06
CA GLY A 13 -17.36 -15.33 -29.54
C GLY A 13 -17.52 -16.54 -28.63
N TYR A 14 -18.58 -17.33 -28.84
CA TYR A 14 -18.91 -18.49 -27.99
C TYR A 14 -17.80 -19.55 -27.94
N GLN A 15 -16.96 -19.61 -28.99
CA GLN A 15 -15.83 -20.53 -29.09
C GLN A 15 -14.45 -19.86 -29.12
N SER A 16 -14.35 -18.57 -28.76
CA SER A 16 -13.06 -17.88 -28.70
C SER A 16 -12.72 -17.42 -27.28
N THR A 17 -11.43 -17.36 -26.96
CA THR A 17 -10.95 -16.76 -25.72
C THR A 17 -11.46 -15.32 -25.61
N ARG A 18 -12.10 -14.97 -24.49
CA ARG A 18 -12.54 -13.60 -24.24
C ARG A 18 -11.32 -12.71 -24.03
N GLN A 19 -11.24 -11.62 -24.78
CA GLN A 19 -10.21 -10.60 -24.61
C GLN A 19 -10.74 -9.41 -23.83
N GLN A 20 -9.89 -8.78 -23.04
CA GLN A 20 -10.24 -7.55 -22.33
C GLN A 20 -10.30 -6.40 -23.34
N VAL A 21 -11.49 -5.85 -23.54
CA VAL A 21 -11.71 -4.72 -24.45
C VAL A 21 -11.47 -3.40 -23.73
N VAL A 22 -12.07 -3.25 -22.55
CA VAL A 22 -11.98 -2.01 -21.75
C VAL A 22 -11.80 -2.33 -20.28
N ARG A 23 -11.05 -1.47 -19.58
CA ARG A 23 -10.97 -1.43 -18.12
C ARG A 23 -11.55 -0.11 -17.62
N LEU A 24 -12.48 -0.20 -16.67
CA LEU A 24 -13.06 0.95 -15.97
C LEU A 24 -12.63 0.88 -14.50
N ASP A 25 -11.71 1.76 -14.12
CA ASP A 25 -11.25 1.89 -12.75
C ASP A 25 -12.06 3.00 -12.06
N ARG A 26 -12.74 2.65 -10.97
CA ARG A 26 -13.42 3.61 -10.10
C ARG A 26 -12.62 3.73 -8.83
N GLU A 27 -12.04 4.89 -8.62
CA GLU A 27 -11.15 5.15 -7.50
C GLU A 27 -11.80 6.17 -6.55
N PRO A 28 -11.49 6.11 -5.25
CA PRO A 28 -11.99 7.11 -4.32
C PRO A 28 -11.48 8.49 -4.71
N ALA A 29 -12.39 9.46 -4.83
CA ALA A 29 -12.05 10.84 -5.13
C ALA A 29 -11.64 11.60 -3.85
N GLY A 30 -10.62 12.44 -3.96
CA GLY A 30 -10.22 13.39 -2.92
C GLY A 30 -9.55 12.77 -1.69
N GLU A 31 -9.13 13.64 -0.77
CA GLU A 31 -8.48 13.25 0.48
C GLU A 31 -9.42 12.54 1.45
N LEU A 32 -8.85 11.86 2.43
CA LEU A 32 -9.63 11.21 3.49
C LEU A 32 -10.26 12.27 4.38
N ILE A 33 -11.60 12.27 4.48
CA ILE A 33 -12.32 13.20 5.36
C ILE A 33 -11.97 12.93 6.84
N ALA A 34 -11.92 14.00 7.64
CA ALA A 34 -11.49 13.95 9.05
C ALA A 34 -12.24 12.88 9.87
N THR A 35 -13.56 12.79 9.72
CA THR A 35 -14.37 11.80 10.45
C THR A 35 -14.00 10.35 10.13
N SER A 36 -13.63 10.07 8.87
CA SER A 36 -13.17 8.74 8.47
C SER A 36 -11.76 8.46 8.97
N GLU A 37 -10.89 9.47 8.97
CA GLU A 37 -9.54 9.36 9.52
C GLU A 37 -9.54 9.11 11.03
N ASP A 38 -10.36 9.85 11.78
CA ASP A 38 -10.53 9.64 13.22
C ASP A 38 -11.05 8.23 13.52
N ALA A 39 -12.04 7.76 12.78
CA ALA A 39 -12.56 6.40 12.93
C ALA A 39 -11.48 5.33 12.65
N LEU A 40 -10.63 5.54 11.64
CA LEU A 40 -9.49 4.67 11.37
C LEU A 40 -8.46 4.70 12.50
N LEU A 41 -8.12 5.88 13.02
CA LEU A 41 -7.18 6.02 14.14
C LEU A 41 -7.68 5.33 15.41
N THR A 42 -8.97 5.45 15.72
CA THR A 42 -9.58 4.75 16.87
C THR A 42 -9.47 3.24 16.71
N ARG A 43 -9.83 2.70 15.54
CA ARG A 43 -9.75 1.25 15.27
C ARG A 43 -8.32 0.74 15.25
N LEU A 44 -7.42 1.47 14.57
CA LEU A 44 -5.99 1.17 14.53
C LEU A 44 -5.38 1.14 15.93
N SER A 45 -5.77 2.09 16.79
CA SER A 45 -5.32 2.13 18.18
C SER A 45 -5.76 0.92 18.99
N ALA A 46 -7.03 0.53 18.85
CA ALA A 46 -7.60 -0.59 19.60
C ALA A 46 -7.02 -1.94 19.16
N LEU A 47 -6.92 -2.16 17.85
CA LEU A 47 -6.45 -3.41 17.27
C LEU A 47 -4.92 -3.52 17.31
N GLY A 48 -4.22 -2.45 16.94
CA GLY A 48 -2.76 -2.43 16.87
C GLY A 48 -2.07 -2.54 18.23
N ALA A 49 -2.78 -2.27 19.34
CA ALA A 49 -2.23 -2.47 20.68
C ALA A 49 -1.97 -3.95 21.02
N ARG A 50 -2.56 -4.89 20.27
CA ARG A 50 -2.44 -6.34 20.46
C ARG A 50 -1.83 -7.05 19.25
N ALA A 51 -1.37 -6.29 18.25
CA ALA A 51 -0.85 -6.85 17.01
C ALA A 51 0.65 -7.08 17.13
N ASP A 52 1.11 -8.25 16.68
CA ASP A 52 2.54 -8.57 16.57
C ASP A 52 3.17 -7.94 15.31
N ALA A 53 2.35 -7.63 14.30
CA ALA A 53 2.79 -6.99 13.07
C ALA A 53 1.70 -6.07 12.48
N ILE A 54 2.13 -5.05 11.73
CA ILE A 54 1.29 -4.10 11.01
C ILE A 54 1.80 -4.02 9.57
N LEU A 55 0.92 -4.35 8.62
CA LEU A 55 1.16 -4.16 7.19
C LEU A 55 0.48 -2.86 6.72
N VAL A 56 1.23 -1.99 6.07
CA VAL A 56 0.73 -0.76 5.45
C VAL A 56 0.86 -0.89 3.94
N SER A 57 -0.27 -1.02 3.25
CA SER A 57 -0.32 -1.01 1.78
C SER A 57 -0.84 0.32 1.26
N ASP A 58 0.04 1.15 0.70
CA ASP A 58 -0.25 2.49 0.19
C ASP A 58 -0.14 2.57 -1.34
N TYR A 59 -1.27 2.43 -2.01
CA TYR A 59 -1.36 2.51 -3.48
C TYR A 59 -1.80 3.90 -3.98
N GLY A 60 -1.57 4.96 -3.21
CA GLY A 60 -1.86 6.34 -3.64
C GLY A 60 -3.32 6.76 -3.53
N TYR A 61 -4.17 5.98 -2.86
CA TYR A 61 -5.58 6.30 -2.66
C TYR A 61 -5.86 7.24 -1.48
N GLY A 62 -4.83 7.87 -0.90
CA GLY A 62 -4.96 8.90 0.15
C GLY A 62 -5.53 8.41 1.49
N THR A 63 -5.56 7.09 1.73
CA THR A 63 -6.05 6.53 3.00
C THR A 63 -4.96 6.54 4.07
N VAL A 64 -3.73 6.22 3.68
CA VAL A 64 -2.58 6.33 4.57
C VAL A 64 -2.16 7.79 4.52
N THR A 65 -2.58 8.58 5.52
CA THR A 65 -2.13 9.96 5.72
C THR A 65 -0.89 9.98 6.62
N SER A 66 -0.26 11.15 6.79
CA SER A 66 0.83 11.30 7.77
C SER A 66 0.37 11.00 9.19
N ARG A 67 -0.87 11.39 9.56
CA ARG A 67 -1.43 11.16 10.90
C ARG A 67 -1.66 9.67 11.17
N ILE A 68 -2.16 8.94 10.17
CA ILE A 68 -2.32 7.47 10.25
C ILE A 68 -0.95 6.79 10.38
N PHE A 69 0.04 7.18 9.57
CA PHE A 69 1.36 6.56 9.60
C PHE A 69 2.11 6.82 10.92
N GLU A 70 2.06 8.04 11.44
CA GLU A 70 2.64 8.33 12.76
C GLU A 70 1.98 7.51 13.88
N ARG A 71 0.67 7.24 13.77
CA ARG A 71 0.01 6.35 14.71
C ARG A 71 0.51 4.91 14.61
N VAL A 72 0.73 4.39 13.40
CA VAL A 72 1.35 3.07 13.18
C VAL A 72 2.74 3.01 13.83
N ARG A 73 3.59 4.01 13.59
CA ARG A 73 4.94 4.08 14.20
C ARG A 73 4.88 4.14 15.72
N ALA A 74 3.93 4.89 16.29
CA ALA A 74 3.75 4.98 17.74
C ALA A 74 3.22 3.67 18.35
N LEU A 75 2.41 2.90 17.62
CA LEU A 75 1.97 1.57 18.03
C LEU A 75 3.15 0.59 18.03
N ALA A 76 3.86 0.49 16.91
CA ALA A 76 5.01 -0.39 16.75
C ALA A 76 6.10 -0.15 17.80
N ARG A 77 6.45 1.12 18.06
CA ARG A 77 7.42 1.47 19.11
C ARG A 77 6.98 1.03 20.52
N ARG A 78 5.68 1.06 20.80
CA ARG A 78 5.14 0.71 22.12
C ARG A 78 5.00 -0.80 22.30
N THR A 79 4.62 -1.53 21.25
CA THR A 79 4.33 -2.96 21.32
C THR A 79 5.49 -3.84 20.87
N GLY A 80 6.49 -3.27 20.20
CA GLY A 80 7.54 -4.03 19.50
C GLY A 80 7.07 -4.65 18.19
N ALA A 81 5.89 -4.25 17.67
CA ALA A 81 5.34 -4.85 16.45
C ALA A 81 6.18 -4.54 15.21
N ILE A 82 6.32 -5.54 14.35
CA ILE A 82 6.96 -5.39 13.03
C ILE A 82 6.08 -4.51 12.14
N VAL A 83 6.68 -3.55 11.44
CA VAL A 83 5.97 -2.74 10.43
C VAL A 83 6.53 -3.03 9.05
N SER A 84 5.68 -3.56 8.17
CA SER A 84 6.02 -3.75 6.75
C SER A 84 5.23 -2.76 5.90
N VAL A 85 5.88 -2.16 4.91
CA VAL A 85 5.24 -1.22 3.99
C VAL A 85 5.38 -1.68 2.55
N ASP A 86 4.24 -1.73 1.86
CA ASP A 86 4.14 -1.83 0.41
C ASP A 86 3.57 -0.51 -0.10
N SER A 87 4.39 0.34 -0.69
CA SER A 87 3.95 1.64 -1.22
C SER A 87 4.38 1.80 -2.65
N ARG A 88 3.45 2.26 -3.49
CA ARG A 88 3.71 2.52 -4.90
C ARG A 88 4.20 3.96 -5.09
N TYR A 89 5.45 4.12 -5.52
CA TYR A 89 6.15 5.38 -5.78
C TYR A 89 6.31 6.35 -4.60
N GLN A 90 5.80 6.02 -3.40
CA GLN A 90 5.91 6.87 -2.21
C GLN A 90 6.67 6.20 -1.06
N LEU A 91 7.41 5.12 -1.33
CA LEU A 91 8.17 4.40 -0.32
C LEU A 91 9.13 5.28 0.54
N PRO A 92 9.83 6.30 -0.01
CA PRO A 92 10.71 7.16 0.80
C PRO A 92 10.04 7.84 2.00
N ARG A 93 8.73 8.07 1.93
CA ARG A 93 7.96 8.72 3.02
C ARG A 93 7.83 7.81 4.25
N PHE A 94 7.97 6.50 4.09
CA PHE A 94 7.73 5.51 5.14
C PHE A 94 9.01 5.16 5.91
N ALA A 95 9.70 6.16 6.43
CA ALA A 95 10.95 5.97 7.15
C ALA A 95 10.74 5.33 8.54
N GLY A 96 11.72 4.53 8.97
CA GLY A 96 11.74 3.89 10.29
C GLY A 96 10.75 2.73 10.45
N VAL A 97 10.45 2.04 9.35
CA VAL A 97 9.69 0.79 9.33
C VAL A 97 10.66 -0.40 9.33
N THR A 98 10.17 -1.58 9.71
CA THR A 98 11.00 -2.79 9.81
C THR A 98 11.37 -3.35 8.45
N ALA A 99 10.42 -3.34 7.52
CA ALA A 99 10.62 -3.83 6.16
C ALA A 99 9.82 -3.00 5.17
N ALA A 100 10.27 -3.00 3.92
CA ALA A 100 9.61 -2.34 2.80
C ALA A 100 9.73 -3.23 1.56
N THR A 101 8.74 -3.21 0.67
CA THR A 101 8.70 -4.06 -0.52
C THR A 101 8.75 -3.23 -1.82
N PRO A 102 9.89 -2.58 -2.14
CA PRO A 102 10.03 -1.89 -3.42
C PRO A 102 10.00 -2.89 -4.58
N ASN A 103 9.44 -2.50 -5.71
CA ASN A 103 9.76 -3.18 -6.97
C ASN A 103 11.18 -2.80 -7.46
N GLU A 104 11.69 -3.48 -8.49
CA GLU A 104 13.04 -3.23 -9.04
C GLU A 104 13.28 -1.76 -9.41
N ALA A 105 12.33 -1.14 -10.12
CA ALA A 105 12.44 0.26 -10.51
C ALA A 105 12.46 1.22 -9.31
N GLU A 106 11.68 0.94 -8.27
CA GLU A 106 11.68 1.68 -7.01
C GLU A 106 12.98 1.47 -6.25
N LEU A 107 13.50 0.25 -6.20
CA LEU A 107 14.76 -0.09 -5.54
C LEU A 107 15.93 0.63 -6.21
N ALA A 108 15.99 0.63 -7.54
CA ALA A 108 17.00 1.36 -8.30
C ALA A 108 16.96 2.87 -8.00
N GLN A 109 15.76 3.46 -7.96
CA GLN A 109 15.59 4.87 -7.61
C GLN A 109 16.00 5.18 -6.16
N LEU A 110 15.68 4.30 -5.23
CA LEU A 110 16.00 4.48 -3.80
C LEU A 110 17.48 4.32 -3.50
N THR A 111 18.15 3.40 -4.18
CA THR A 111 19.56 3.06 -3.95
C THR A 111 20.52 3.83 -4.84
N GLY A 112 20.05 4.38 -5.95
CA GLY A 112 20.89 4.97 -7.00
C GLY A 112 21.74 3.93 -7.74
N MET A 113 21.45 2.64 -7.57
CA MET A 113 22.18 1.52 -8.16
C MET A 113 21.32 0.85 -9.24
N PRO A 114 21.90 0.34 -10.34
CA PRO A 114 21.18 -0.48 -11.30
C PRO A 114 20.68 -1.78 -10.63
N THR A 115 19.49 -2.23 -10.98
CA THR A 115 18.92 -3.51 -10.50
C THR A 115 19.09 -4.66 -11.50
N ASP A 116 19.81 -4.45 -12.60
CA ASP A 116 19.98 -5.40 -13.71
C ASP A 116 20.96 -6.56 -13.40
N ASP A 117 21.53 -6.62 -12.20
CA ASP A 117 22.33 -7.78 -11.79
C ASP A 117 21.43 -8.87 -11.20
N GLU A 118 21.24 -9.96 -11.95
CA GLU A 118 20.63 -11.23 -11.51
C GLU A 118 21.31 -11.88 -10.28
N GLN A 119 22.21 -11.18 -9.56
CA GLN A 119 22.85 -11.63 -8.33
C GLN A 119 22.36 -10.93 -7.05
N GLY A 120 21.36 -10.05 -7.13
CA GLY A 120 20.99 -9.18 -5.99
C GLY A 120 19.81 -9.60 -5.11
N VAL A 121 19.01 -10.62 -5.47
CA VAL A 121 17.80 -10.99 -4.70
C VAL A 121 17.58 -12.50 -4.75
N ASP A 122 18.28 -13.24 -3.90
CA ASP A 122 17.92 -14.64 -3.63
C ASP A 122 16.93 -14.72 -2.46
N LYS A 123 15.92 -15.59 -2.63
CA LYS A 123 14.75 -15.77 -1.76
C LYS A 123 15.05 -16.38 -0.40
#